data_AF-A0A060HTE5-F1
#
_entry.id   AF-A0A060HTE5-F1
#
_cell.length_a   1.000
_cell.length_b   1.000
_cell.length_c   1.000
_cell.angle_alpha   90.00
_cell.angle_beta   90.00
_cell.angle_gamma   90.00
#
_symmetry.space_group_name_H-M   'P 1'
#
loop_
_entity.id
_entity.type
_entity.pdbx_description
1 polymer ?
#
loop_
_entity_poly.entity_id
_entity_poly.type
_entity_poly.pdbx_seq_one_letter_code
_entity_poly.pdbx_strand_id
1 'polypeptide(L)'
;MPGMAYVKVGKVVPLVLLAMLAGSIATVAGPAMTTTRAFAHTDDPVDFITNIEYIRGHLEKAIENKKAGNNTLATAHAGHPVEEVYTLVRADIQGDDAALNTKLEGDLNALFGQIENMTATDVEAKVADINTSLDSAVTKVVGQESSSNNTALWAQVAMSLLNTSVEEYKEGVSNGTITLMIEYQDANAFIHRAEVIFGGIKASMPAHEAEEVEEFFGNLNELTAAKADPEQVETVVGGINHGFEEAFELGGTAVDSEKASFAANVEMIKGHMSQAIKNVVNNNYELAAAHAGHPIAEHYALLKTEVSEHNQALDGSLETALTDFAAKIKSMSADETRMQVVKVTRLLNMATSDVVTKETWADFKFRAAVANSLLSTVQEEYAEAIQGGKIAQMVEYQDAEAFAARANVLFRTFQAQIPAHEAQEAKEIFADLKAGMRNAQEPAAINTLVQGAIHEIQEGAGIKAQAGHHEPTSAEFIAKIEALMGELKQEYAAGNYAKADSLAVEAYLDNFEHVEGPLADAGQRELMEEIEQLMRVQLRELIRDKVPADQLNAHVATILDKIEQAEQALA
;
A
#
# COMPACT_ATOMS: atom_id res chain seq x y z
N MET A 1 -22.72 -37.01 -18.99
CA MET A 1 -21.32 -36.61 -19.33
C MET A 1 -21.40 -35.27 -20.06
N PRO A 2 -20.53 -34.28 -19.80
CA PRO A 2 -19.25 -34.34 -19.09
C PRO A 2 -19.24 -33.54 -17.77
N GLY A 3 -18.21 -33.80 -16.95
CA GLY A 3 -18.06 -33.23 -15.61
C GLY A 3 -17.19 -31.98 -15.55
N MET A 4 -17.11 -31.40 -14.36
CA MET A 4 -16.01 -30.54 -13.95
C MET A 4 -15.47 -31.02 -12.61
N ALA A 5 -14.17 -31.23 -12.59
CA ALA A 5 -13.38 -31.44 -11.39
C ALA A 5 -13.16 -30.08 -10.70
N TYR A 6 -13.30 -30.03 -9.39
CA TYR A 6 -12.76 -28.94 -8.58
C TYR A 6 -11.39 -29.35 -8.05
N VAL A 7 -10.38 -28.55 -8.40
CA VAL A 7 -9.02 -28.58 -7.86
C VAL A 7 -9.01 -27.73 -6.59
N LYS A 8 -8.45 -28.29 -5.51
CA LYS A 8 -8.12 -27.59 -4.26
C LYS A 8 -7.06 -26.51 -4.52
N VAL A 9 -7.36 -25.25 -4.16
CA VAL A 9 -6.35 -24.25 -3.75
C VAL A 9 -6.97 -23.45 -2.61
N GLY A 10 -6.25 -23.33 -1.49
CA GLY A 10 -6.73 -22.67 -0.28
C GLY A 10 -6.85 -21.16 -0.45
N LYS A 11 -8.02 -20.65 -0.11
CA LYS A 11 -8.27 -19.28 0.37
C LYS A 11 -9.33 -19.42 1.46
N VAL A 12 -9.11 -18.76 2.59
CA VAL A 12 -10.11 -18.62 3.65
C VAL A 12 -11.24 -17.76 3.07
N VAL A 13 -12.48 -18.24 3.20
CA VAL A 13 -13.70 -17.55 2.78
C VAL A 13 -14.49 -17.30 4.07
N PRO A 14 -14.96 -16.06 4.36
CA PRO A 14 -15.85 -15.83 5.50
C PRO A 14 -17.16 -16.58 5.25
N LEU A 15 -17.54 -17.40 6.23
CA LEU A 15 -18.59 -18.40 6.08
C LEU A 15 -19.94 -17.79 6.46
N VAL A 16 -20.60 -17.10 5.53
CA VAL A 16 -22.03 -16.77 5.68
C VAL A 16 -22.84 -18.07 5.66
N LEU A 17 -23.42 -18.53 6.79
CA LEU A 17 -24.72 -19.21 6.78
C LEU A 17 -25.40 -19.47 8.16
N LEU A 18 -26.64 -18.96 8.24
CA LEU A 18 -27.85 -19.47 8.91
C LEU A 18 -27.73 -20.30 10.19
N ALA A 19 -28.29 -19.74 11.26
CA ALA A 19 -28.81 -20.45 12.42
C ALA A 19 -29.81 -21.58 12.05
N MET A 20 -29.53 -22.82 12.49
CA MET A 20 -30.55 -23.84 12.75
C MET A 20 -30.20 -24.69 14.00
N LEU A 21 -31.12 -24.70 14.96
CA LEU A 21 -31.14 -25.59 16.12
C LEU A 21 -31.27 -27.08 15.72
N ALA A 22 -30.52 -27.97 16.41
CA ALA A 22 -31.04 -29.09 17.24
C ALA A 22 -30.13 -30.35 17.27
N GLY A 23 -29.79 -30.83 18.49
CA GLY A 23 -29.98 -32.24 18.89
C GLY A 23 -28.83 -33.28 18.86
N SER A 24 -28.28 -33.55 20.05
CA SER A 24 -28.04 -34.90 20.64
C SER A 24 -26.83 -35.80 20.26
N ILE A 25 -25.85 -35.83 21.19
CA ILE A 25 -25.14 -36.97 21.84
C ILE A 25 -24.77 -38.24 21.04
N ALA A 26 -23.46 -38.57 21.00
CA ALA A 26 -22.92 -39.91 21.34
C ALA A 26 -21.37 -39.93 21.49
N THR A 27 -20.90 -40.37 22.65
CA THR A 27 -19.51 -40.65 23.04
C THR A 27 -19.00 -42.00 22.50
N VAL A 28 -17.75 -42.08 22.02
CA VAL A 28 -16.90 -43.28 22.14
C VAL A 28 -15.43 -42.86 22.31
N ALA A 29 -14.83 -43.30 23.42
CA ALA A 29 -13.42 -43.12 23.75
C ALA A 29 -12.53 -44.21 23.12
N GLY A 30 -11.32 -43.83 22.69
CA GLY A 30 -10.23 -44.72 22.27
C GLY A 30 -8.88 -44.13 22.70
N PRO A 31 -7.84 -44.95 22.93
CA PRO A 31 -6.75 -44.62 23.86
C PRO A 31 -5.72 -43.64 23.27
N ALA A 32 -5.24 -42.77 24.15
CA ALA A 32 -4.24 -41.75 23.89
C ALA A 32 -2.94 -42.32 23.31
N MET A 33 -2.65 -41.96 22.06
CA MET A 33 -1.28 -41.86 21.57
C MET A 33 -0.83 -40.41 21.76
N THR A 34 0.07 -40.24 22.72
CA THR A 34 0.93 -39.06 22.87
C THR A 34 1.63 -38.74 21.55
N THR A 35 1.13 -37.74 20.83
CA THR A 35 1.87 -36.88 19.88
C THR A 35 0.91 -35.83 19.36
N THR A 36 0.81 -34.68 20.02
CA THR A 36 0.18 -33.48 19.43
C THR A 36 0.63 -32.24 20.19
N ARG A 37 1.87 -31.82 19.94
CA ARG A 37 2.29 -30.42 20.11
C ARG A 37 1.89 -29.65 18.84
N ALA A 38 0.60 -29.75 18.48
CA ALA A 38 0.05 -29.28 17.21
C ALA A 38 -1.42 -28.86 17.42
N PHE A 39 -1.61 -27.75 18.11
CA PHE A 39 -2.63 -26.76 17.79
C PHE A 39 -1.87 -25.44 17.71
N ALA A 40 -2.01 -24.74 16.58
CA ALA A 40 -1.19 -23.61 16.19
C ALA A 40 -1.20 -22.54 17.29
N HIS A 41 -0.02 -22.14 17.74
CA HIS A 41 0.16 -20.84 18.38
C HIS A 41 0.00 -19.79 17.27
N THR A 42 -0.71 -18.69 17.50
CA THR A 42 -0.47 -17.47 16.72
C THR A 42 0.91 -16.98 17.15
N ASP A 43 1.96 -17.32 16.40
CA ASP A 43 3.33 -16.83 16.67
C ASP A 43 3.46 -15.30 16.45
N ASP A 44 2.35 -14.62 16.09
CA ASP A 44 2.26 -13.19 15.83
C ASP A 44 1.47 -12.45 16.95
N PRO A 45 2.15 -11.62 17.77
CA PRO A 45 1.53 -10.73 18.74
C PRO A 45 0.43 -9.80 18.20
N VAL A 46 0.56 -9.31 16.96
CA VAL A 46 -0.43 -8.41 16.35
C VAL A 46 -1.74 -9.16 16.14
N ASP A 47 -1.67 -10.36 15.54
CA ASP A 47 -2.86 -11.19 15.30
C ASP A 47 -3.55 -11.57 16.62
N PHE A 48 -2.77 -11.96 17.63
CA PHE A 48 -3.33 -12.32 18.94
C PHE A 48 -4.09 -11.14 19.56
N ILE A 49 -3.46 -9.96 19.63
CA ILE A 49 -4.07 -8.78 20.24
C ILE A 49 -5.27 -8.29 19.42
N THR A 50 -5.17 -8.30 18.08
CA THR A 50 -6.28 -7.91 17.20
C THR A 50 -7.52 -8.77 17.45
N ASN A 51 -7.36 -10.09 17.61
CA ASN A 51 -8.47 -10.98 17.95
C ASN A 51 -9.05 -10.68 19.35
N ILE A 52 -8.21 -10.33 20.33
CA ILE A 52 -8.69 -9.88 21.64
C ILE A 52 -9.51 -8.57 21.50
N GLU A 53 -9.09 -7.65 20.66
CA GLU A 53 -9.78 -6.38 20.43
C GLU A 53 -11.09 -6.55 19.63
N TYR A 54 -11.18 -7.50 18.69
CA TYR A 54 -12.46 -7.90 18.08
C TYR A 54 -13.46 -8.38 19.13
N ILE A 55 -13.02 -9.22 20.08
CA ILE A 55 -13.88 -9.66 21.20
C ILE A 55 -14.41 -8.42 21.96
N ARG A 56 -13.55 -7.44 22.27
CA ARG A 56 -14.00 -6.21 22.97
C ARG A 56 -15.02 -5.43 22.16
N GLY A 57 -14.78 -5.25 20.86
CA GLY A 57 -15.69 -4.54 19.96
C GLY A 57 -17.11 -5.13 19.98
N HIS A 58 -17.23 -6.45 19.81
CA HIS A 58 -18.54 -7.10 19.89
C HIS A 58 -19.18 -6.96 21.28
N LEU A 59 -18.41 -7.11 22.37
CA LEU A 59 -18.95 -6.96 23.73
C LEU A 59 -19.47 -5.53 24.01
N GLU A 60 -18.82 -4.51 23.44
CA GLU A 60 -19.30 -3.12 23.50
C GLU A 60 -20.64 -2.97 22.77
N LYS A 61 -20.78 -3.55 21.57
CA LYS A 61 -22.07 -3.59 20.86
C LYS A 61 -23.14 -4.42 21.56
N ALA A 62 -22.76 -5.47 22.27
CA ALA A 62 -23.69 -6.23 23.11
C ALA A 62 -24.26 -5.35 24.24
N ILE A 63 -23.42 -4.53 24.89
CA ILE A 63 -23.85 -3.56 25.90
C ILE A 63 -24.77 -2.49 25.30
N GLU A 64 -24.36 -1.86 24.19
CA GLU A 64 -25.14 -0.80 23.52
C GLU A 64 -26.53 -1.31 23.13
N ASN A 65 -26.61 -2.47 22.49
CA ASN A 65 -27.88 -3.05 22.09
C ASN A 65 -28.72 -3.44 23.30
N LYS A 66 -28.11 -3.95 24.37
CA LYS A 66 -28.83 -4.29 25.61
C LYS A 66 -29.45 -3.04 26.25
N LYS A 67 -28.70 -1.93 26.32
CA LYS A 67 -29.20 -0.63 26.81
C LYS A 67 -30.33 -0.07 25.95
N ALA A 68 -30.26 -0.27 24.63
CA ALA A 68 -31.32 0.10 23.70
C ALA A 68 -32.56 -0.82 23.75
N GLY A 69 -32.51 -1.91 24.54
CA GLY A 69 -33.58 -2.91 24.62
C GLY A 69 -33.61 -3.89 23.45
N ASN A 70 -32.60 -3.87 22.57
CA ASN A 70 -32.47 -4.77 21.44
C ASN A 70 -31.77 -6.07 21.86
N ASN A 71 -32.52 -6.96 22.51
CA ASN A 71 -31.98 -8.24 22.98
C ASN A 71 -31.49 -9.14 21.83
N THR A 72 -32.08 -9.06 20.64
CA THR A 72 -31.65 -9.90 19.51
C THR A 72 -30.24 -9.55 19.05
N LEU A 73 -29.94 -8.27 18.82
CA LEU A 73 -28.58 -7.85 18.48
C LEU A 73 -27.61 -7.98 19.66
N ALA A 74 -28.07 -7.76 20.90
CA ALA A 74 -27.24 -8.00 22.07
C ALA A 74 -26.78 -9.47 22.15
N THR A 75 -27.69 -10.42 21.93
CA THR A 75 -27.36 -11.84 21.88
C THR A 75 -26.44 -12.19 20.72
N ALA A 76 -26.68 -11.63 19.53
CA ALA A 76 -25.85 -11.89 18.36
C ALA A 76 -24.40 -11.42 18.59
N HIS A 77 -24.21 -10.18 19.06
CA HIS A 77 -22.90 -9.64 19.41
C HIS A 77 -22.22 -10.38 20.58
N ALA A 78 -22.98 -10.89 21.55
CA ALA A 78 -22.39 -11.75 22.58
C ALA A 78 -21.98 -13.14 22.02
N GLY A 79 -22.54 -13.54 20.88
CA GLY A 79 -22.26 -14.80 20.18
C GLY A 79 -21.00 -14.78 19.32
N HIS A 80 -20.73 -13.70 18.58
CA HIS A 80 -19.54 -13.57 17.71
C HIS A 80 -18.22 -13.90 18.45
N PRO A 81 -17.96 -13.39 19.67
CA PRO A 81 -16.80 -13.81 20.45
C PRO A 81 -16.72 -15.32 20.69
N VAL A 82 -17.85 -16.00 20.98
CA VAL A 82 -17.87 -17.42 21.32
C VAL A 82 -17.70 -18.29 20.09
N GLU A 83 -18.43 -17.98 19.02
CA GLU A 83 -18.55 -18.82 17.83
C GLU A 83 -17.38 -18.63 16.86
N GLU A 84 -16.80 -17.43 16.83
CA GLU A 84 -15.83 -17.05 15.80
C GLU A 84 -14.48 -16.69 16.43
N VAL A 85 -14.43 -15.59 17.18
CA VAL A 85 -13.14 -14.95 17.51
C VAL A 85 -12.37 -15.70 18.61
N TYR A 86 -13.01 -16.13 19.70
CA TYR A 86 -12.33 -16.82 20.80
C TYR A 86 -11.71 -18.15 20.35
N THR A 87 -12.27 -18.76 19.31
CA THR A 87 -11.73 -20.01 18.74
C THR A 87 -10.33 -19.82 18.14
N LEU A 88 -9.97 -18.59 17.77
CA LEU A 88 -8.68 -18.22 17.19
C LEU A 88 -7.58 -18.04 18.25
N VAL A 89 -7.93 -17.62 19.47
CA VAL A 89 -6.96 -17.28 20.54
C VAL A 89 -6.90 -18.31 21.68
N ARG A 90 -7.90 -19.20 21.78
CA ARG A 90 -8.01 -20.19 22.89
C ARG A 90 -6.78 -21.08 23.04
N ALA A 91 -6.11 -21.44 21.95
CA ALA A 91 -4.98 -22.36 21.98
C ALA A 91 -3.75 -21.72 22.64
N ASP A 92 -3.48 -20.46 22.30
CA ASP A 92 -2.41 -19.65 22.89
C ASP A 92 -2.64 -19.44 24.39
N ILE A 93 -3.85 -18.97 24.76
CA ILE A 93 -4.21 -18.74 26.16
C ILE A 93 -4.12 -20.04 26.96
N GLN A 94 -4.57 -21.17 26.40
CA GLN A 94 -4.47 -22.48 27.04
C GLN A 94 -3.02 -22.95 27.23
N GLY A 95 -2.13 -22.58 26.29
CA GLY A 95 -0.70 -22.87 26.34
C GLY A 95 -0.01 -22.19 27.52
N ASP A 96 -0.31 -20.90 27.72
CA ASP A 96 0.34 -20.07 28.76
C ASP A 96 -0.41 -20.06 30.10
N ASP A 97 -1.74 -20.13 30.11
CA ASP A 97 -2.57 -20.22 31.31
C ASP A 97 -3.92 -20.93 31.08
N ALA A 98 -3.92 -22.25 31.30
CA ALA A 98 -5.10 -23.10 31.22
C ALA A 98 -6.28 -22.66 32.12
N ALA A 99 -6.02 -22.08 33.28
CA ALA A 99 -7.06 -21.64 34.20
C ALA A 99 -7.72 -20.36 33.69
N LEU A 100 -6.92 -19.44 33.14
CA LEU A 100 -7.41 -18.23 32.48
C LEU A 100 -8.24 -18.59 31.24
N ASN A 101 -7.77 -19.51 30.39
CA ASN A 101 -8.54 -20.00 29.25
C ASN A 101 -9.90 -20.56 29.68
N THR A 102 -9.92 -21.42 30.72
CA THR A 102 -11.18 -21.99 31.24
C THR A 102 -12.12 -20.90 31.76
N LYS A 103 -11.59 -19.87 32.44
CA LYS A 103 -12.40 -18.75 32.94
C LYS A 103 -12.99 -17.93 31.80
N LEU A 104 -12.16 -17.51 30.84
CA LEU A 104 -12.59 -16.71 29.68
C LEU A 104 -13.66 -17.43 28.86
N GLU A 105 -13.43 -18.68 28.50
CA GLU A 105 -14.39 -19.50 27.77
C GLU A 105 -15.72 -19.61 28.54
N GLY A 106 -15.65 -19.89 29.84
CA GLY A 106 -16.83 -19.98 30.71
C GLY A 106 -17.60 -18.66 30.81
N ASP A 107 -16.89 -17.54 30.94
CA ASP A 107 -17.48 -16.22 31.10
C ASP A 107 -18.14 -15.71 29.81
N LEU A 108 -17.50 -15.92 28.65
CA LEU A 108 -18.07 -15.62 27.34
C LEU A 108 -19.33 -16.45 27.07
N ASN A 109 -19.28 -17.77 27.30
CA ASN A 109 -20.44 -18.65 27.15
C ASN A 109 -21.57 -18.30 28.13
N ALA A 110 -21.24 -17.93 29.37
CA ALA A 110 -22.23 -17.51 30.36
C ALA A 110 -22.91 -16.21 29.93
N LEU A 111 -22.15 -15.23 29.43
CA LEU A 111 -22.71 -14.00 28.88
C LEU A 111 -23.63 -14.30 27.70
N PHE A 112 -23.15 -14.99 26.66
CA PHE A 112 -23.93 -15.34 25.49
C PHE A 112 -25.24 -16.08 25.83
N GLY A 113 -25.17 -17.09 26.69
CA GLY A 113 -26.35 -17.89 27.07
C GLY A 113 -27.33 -17.21 28.02
N GLN A 114 -26.95 -16.10 28.67
CA GLN A 114 -27.78 -15.44 29.71
C GLN A 114 -28.13 -13.99 29.39
N ILE A 115 -27.50 -13.37 28.38
CA ILE A 115 -27.61 -11.93 28.12
C ILE A 115 -29.05 -11.45 27.96
N GLU A 116 -29.95 -12.26 27.40
CA GLU A 116 -31.38 -11.92 27.30
C GLU A 116 -32.03 -11.65 28.67
N ASN A 117 -31.65 -12.43 29.69
CA ASN A 117 -32.22 -12.36 31.04
C ASN A 117 -31.47 -11.41 31.99
N MET A 118 -30.31 -10.90 31.58
CA MET A 118 -29.52 -9.96 32.36
C MET A 118 -30.08 -8.53 32.25
N THR A 119 -29.85 -7.69 33.25
CA THR A 119 -30.07 -6.24 33.09
C THR A 119 -28.88 -5.61 32.34
N ALA A 120 -29.04 -4.41 31.79
CA ALA A 120 -27.92 -3.71 31.14
C ALA A 120 -26.71 -3.54 32.09
N THR A 121 -26.97 -3.23 33.37
CA THR A 121 -25.91 -3.11 34.40
C THR A 121 -25.23 -4.44 34.69
N ASP A 122 -25.96 -5.56 34.68
CA ASP A 122 -25.35 -6.88 34.85
C ASP A 122 -24.46 -7.24 33.65
N VAL A 123 -24.87 -6.88 32.43
CA VAL A 123 -24.08 -7.09 31.20
C VAL A 123 -22.80 -6.27 31.25
N GLU A 124 -22.88 -4.97 31.60
CA GLU A 124 -21.70 -4.13 31.77
C GLU A 124 -20.72 -4.69 32.81
N ALA A 125 -21.23 -5.11 33.98
CA ALA A 125 -20.40 -5.70 35.03
C ALA A 125 -19.73 -6.99 34.57
N LYS A 126 -20.43 -7.83 33.79
CA LYS A 126 -19.87 -9.07 33.26
C LYS A 126 -18.83 -8.83 32.18
N VAL A 127 -19.07 -7.90 31.26
CA VAL A 127 -18.10 -7.51 30.23
C VAL A 127 -16.84 -6.89 30.87
N ALA A 128 -16.96 -6.12 31.95
CA ALA A 128 -15.79 -5.61 32.68
C ALA A 128 -14.91 -6.73 33.28
N ASP A 129 -15.53 -7.79 33.82
CA ASP A 129 -14.81 -8.99 34.32
C ASP A 129 -14.14 -9.78 33.17
N ILE A 130 -14.83 -9.89 32.02
CA ILE A 130 -14.25 -10.47 30.81
C ILE A 130 -13.06 -9.64 30.32
N ASN A 131 -13.18 -8.32 30.23
CA ASN A 131 -12.10 -7.42 29.81
C ASN A 131 -10.87 -7.52 30.71
N THR A 132 -11.05 -7.66 32.03
CA THR A 132 -9.93 -7.91 32.96
C THR A 132 -9.21 -9.23 32.65
N SER A 133 -9.97 -10.22 32.20
CA SER A 133 -9.42 -11.53 31.80
C SER A 133 -8.73 -11.45 30.44
N LEU A 134 -9.25 -10.66 29.50
CA LEU A 134 -8.62 -10.37 28.21
C LEU A 134 -7.29 -9.59 28.39
N ASP A 135 -7.25 -8.59 29.28
CA ASP A 135 -6.00 -7.88 29.65
C ASP A 135 -4.95 -8.87 30.18
N SER A 136 -5.39 -9.80 31.03
CA SER A 136 -4.54 -10.86 31.57
C SER A 136 -4.06 -11.83 30.49
N ALA A 137 -4.86 -12.09 29.46
CA ALA A 137 -4.52 -12.96 28.35
C ALA A 137 -3.43 -12.32 27.49
N VAL A 138 -3.60 -11.06 27.08
CA VAL A 138 -2.59 -10.27 26.36
C VAL A 138 -1.27 -10.24 27.14
N THR A 139 -1.31 -9.95 28.44
CA THR A 139 -0.10 -9.91 29.28
C THR A 139 0.64 -11.24 29.33
N LYS A 140 -0.08 -12.37 29.37
CA LYS A 140 0.52 -13.70 29.54
C LYS A 140 1.01 -14.32 28.24
N VAL A 141 0.26 -14.14 27.16
CA VAL A 141 0.58 -14.72 25.85
C VAL A 141 1.65 -13.89 25.14
N VAL A 142 1.49 -12.57 25.11
CA VAL A 142 2.41 -11.68 24.38
C VAL A 142 3.58 -11.23 25.26
N GLY A 143 3.40 -11.19 26.59
CA GLY A 143 4.47 -10.82 27.52
C GLY A 143 4.84 -9.34 27.42
N GLN A 144 6.14 -9.03 27.52
CA GLN A 144 6.64 -7.64 27.58
C GLN A 144 6.35 -6.84 26.31
N GLU A 145 6.17 -7.51 25.16
CA GLU A 145 5.87 -6.84 23.89
C GLU A 145 4.50 -6.16 23.89
N SER A 146 3.57 -6.61 24.74
CA SER A 146 2.24 -6.00 24.91
C SER A 146 2.25 -4.71 25.74
N SER A 147 3.42 -4.28 26.22
CA SER A 147 3.56 -3.02 26.96
C SER A 147 2.99 -1.85 26.16
N SER A 148 2.34 -0.90 26.84
CA SER A 148 1.84 0.34 26.24
C SER A 148 2.94 1.18 25.58
N ASN A 149 4.21 0.88 25.87
CA ASN A 149 5.36 1.55 25.24
C ASN A 149 5.71 0.99 23.86
N ASN A 150 5.18 -0.17 23.46
CA ASN A 150 5.39 -0.73 22.14
C ASN A 150 4.36 -0.16 21.16
N THR A 151 4.43 1.14 20.91
CA THR A 151 3.40 1.88 20.15
C THR A 151 3.31 1.44 18.68
N ALA A 152 4.42 0.98 18.10
CA ALA A 152 4.46 0.37 16.78
C ALA A 152 3.62 -0.91 16.68
N LEU A 153 3.65 -1.78 17.69
CA LEU A 153 2.78 -2.97 17.76
C LEU A 153 1.31 -2.56 17.82
N TRP A 154 0.97 -1.60 18.69
CA TRP A 154 -0.40 -1.13 18.87
C TRP A 154 -0.96 -0.41 17.64
N ALA A 155 -0.13 0.34 16.90
CA ALA A 155 -0.54 0.88 15.60
C ALA A 155 -0.85 -0.21 14.58
N GLN A 156 -0.05 -1.29 14.48
CA GLN A 156 -0.37 -2.44 13.60
C GLN A 156 -1.68 -3.14 13.99
N VAL A 157 -1.99 -3.21 15.29
CA VAL A 157 -3.29 -3.72 15.77
C VAL A 157 -4.43 -2.79 15.33
N ALA A 158 -4.27 -1.47 15.48
CA ALA A 158 -5.27 -0.50 15.03
C ALA A 158 -5.53 -0.59 13.52
N MET A 159 -4.46 -0.69 12.71
CA MET A 159 -4.57 -0.89 11.26
C MET A 159 -5.30 -2.19 10.91
N SER A 160 -5.02 -3.28 11.63
CA SER A 160 -5.70 -4.57 11.41
C SER A 160 -7.19 -4.50 11.69
N LEU A 161 -7.60 -3.80 12.76
CA LEU A 161 -9.00 -3.54 13.08
C LEU A 161 -9.69 -2.70 12.00
N LEU A 162 -9.02 -1.65 11.51
CA LEU A 162 -9.55 -0.76 10.47
C LEU A 162 -9.74 -1.49 9.15
N ASN A 163 -8.77 -2.30 8.72
CA ASN A 163 -8.86 -3.08 7.48
C ASN A 163 -10.04 -4.05 7.51
N THR A 164 -10.25 -4.74 8.63
CA THR A 164 -11.43 -5.61 8.77
C THR A 164 -12.72 -4.81 8.81
N SER A 165 -12.73 -3.63 9.46
CA SER A 165 -13.92 -2.78 9.51
C SER A 165 -14.43 -2.35 8.12
N VAL A 166 -13.54 -2.20 7.14
CA VAL A 166 -13.90 -1.91 5.75
C VAL A 166 -14.73 -3.05 5.15
N GLU A 167 -14.30 -4.29 5.34
CA GLU A 167 -15.01 -5.46 4.82
C GLU A 167 -16.36 -5.64 5.51
N GLU A 168 -16.42 -5.51 6.84
CA GLU A 168 -17.68 -5.53 7.60
C GLU A 168 -18.64 -4.41 7.16
N TYR A 169 -18.11 -3.22 6.87
CA TYR A 169 -18.92 -2.10 6.39
C TYR A 169 -19.47 -2.36 4.98
N LYS A 170 -18.65 -2.93 4.08
CA LYS A 170 -19.07 -3.33 2.72
C LYS A 170 -20.19 -4.37 2.75
N GLU A 171 -20.17 -5.31 3.70
CA GLU A 171 -21.25 -6.28 3.90
C GLU A 171 -22.49 -5.64 4.54
N GLY A 172 -22.28 -4.71 5.46
CA GLY A 172 -23.31 -4.01 6.22
C GLY A 172 -24.10 -2.95 5.44
N VAL A 173 -23.47 -2.26 4.49
CA VAL A 173 -24.03 -1.10 3.78
C VAL A 173 -23.92 -1.25 2.27
N SER A 174 -25.04 -1.03 1.58
CA SER A 174 -25.08 -0.97 0.11
C SER A 174 -26.02 0.14 -0.36
N ASN A 175 -25.56 0.94 -1.32
CA ASN A 175 -26.33 2.04 -1.93
C ASN A 175 -26.97 2.98 -0.88
N GLY A 176 -26.18 3.41 0.11
CA GLY A 176 -26.65 4.33 1.16
C GLY A 176 -27.60 3.72 2.20
N THR A 177 -27.79 2.39 2.19
CA THR A 177 -28.73 1.68 3.06
C THR A 177 -28.03 0.59 3.85
N ILE A 178 -28.36 0.46 5.13
CA ILE A 178 -27.90 -0.66 5.96
C ILE A 178 -28.66 -1.93 5.54
N THR A 179 -27.95 -2.86 4.89
CA THR A 179 -28.47 -4.15 4.44
C THR A 179 -28.33 -5.23 5.49
N LEU A 180 -27.25 -5.18 6.28
CA LEU A 180 -27.01 -6.07 7.42
C LEU A 180 -26.60 -5.22 8.64
N MET A 181 -27.53 -5.09 9.59
CA MET A 181 -27.31 -4.26 10.78
C MET A 181 -26.20 -4.79 11.68
N ILE A 182 -25.98 -6.10 11.70
CA ILE A 182 -24.93 -6.73 12.52
C ILE A 182 -23.54 -6.36 11.98
N GLU A 183 -23.27 -6.57 10.70
CA GLU A 183 -21.98 -6.21 10.07
C GLU A 183 -21.72 -4.70 10.12
N TYR A 184 -22.77 -3.88 9.92
CA TYR A 184 -22.64 -2.44 10.13
C TYR A 184 -22.23 -2.09 11.56
N GLN A 185 -22.77 -2.79 12.57
CA GLN A 185 -22.40 -2.55 13.97
C GLN A 185 -20.99 -3.07 14.28
N ASP A 186 -20.56 -4.17 13.68
CA ASP A 186 -19.21 -4.73 13.83
C ASP A 186 -18.16 -3.81 13.24
N ALA A 187 -18.37 -3.31 12.02
CA ALA A 187 -17.51 -2.29 11.41
C ALA A 187 -17.30 -1.08 12.34
N ASN A 188 -18.40 -0.49 12.85
CA ASN A 188 -18.33 0.65 13.75
C ASN A 188 -17.69 0.30 15.11
N ALA A 189 -17.81 -0.95 15.56
CA ALA A 189 -17.13 -1.39 16.77
C ALA A 189 -15.61 -1.43 16.55
N PHE A 190 -15.15 -1.98 15.43
CA PHE A 190 -13.72 -2.11 15.14
C PHE A 190 -13.06 -0.76 14.86
N ILE A 191 -13.76 0.16 14.17
CA ILE A 191 -13.33 1.57 14.04
C ILE A 191 -13.16 2.20 15.43
N HIS A 192 -14.15 2.04 16.30
CA HIS A 192 -14.06 2.58 17.67
C HIS A 192 -12.91 1.96 18.47
N ARG A 193 -12.67 0.64 18.35
CA ARG A 193 -11.52 0.00 18.99
C ARG A 193 -10.20 0.55 18.47
N ALA A 194 -10.07 0.77 17.16
CA ALA A 194 -8.90 1.40 16.56
C ALA A 194 -8.69 2.83 17.09
N GLU A 195 -9.75 3.63 17.26
CA GLU A 195 -9.67 4.97 17.87
C GLU A 195 -9.21 4.95 19.33
N VAL A 196 -9.69 3.97 20.11
CA VAL A 196 -9.26 3.80 21.50
C VAL A 196 -7.76 3.51 21.55
N ILE A 197 -7.26 2.67 20.65
CA ILE A 197 -5.83 2.37 20.54
C ILE A 197 -5.05 3.62 20.08
N PHE A 198 -5.55 4.32 19.06
CA PHE A 198 -4.99 5.59 18.59
C PHE A 198 -4.81 6.57 19.76
N GLY A 199 -5.83 6.80 20.58
CA GLY A 199 -5.73 7.66 21.75
C GLY A 199 -4.64 7.25 22.75
N GLY A 200 -4.32 5.96 22.84
CA GLY A 200 -3.25 5.42 23.66
C GLY A 200 -1.84 5.63 23.08
N ILE A 201 -1.71 5.70 21.76
CA ILE A 201 -0.41 5.84 21.06
C ILE A 201 -0.17 7.23 20.47
N LYS A 202 -1.19 8.09 20.43
CA LYS A 202 -1.18 9.43 19.84
C LYS A 202 0.00 10.28 20.32
N ALA A 203 0.31 10.22 21.63
CA ALA A 203 1.40 11.00 22.22
C ALA A 203 2.81 10.57 21.76
N SER A 204 2.93 9.41 21.12
CA SER A 204 4.18 8.89 20.57
C SER A 204 4.34 9.19 19.08
N MET A 205 3.33 9.80 18.44
CA MET A 205 3.37 10.20 17.03
C MET A 205 3.93 11.62 16.90
N PRO A 206 4.52 11.98 15.74
CA PRO A 206 4.73 13.38 15.38
C PRO A 206 3.42 14.16 15.47
N ALA A 207 3.48 15.42 15.92
CA ALA A 207 2.26 16.18 16.22
C ALA A 207 1.36 16.39 14.99
N HIS A 208 1.93 16.56 13.80
CA HIS A 208 1.16 16.72 12.55
C HIS A 208 0.47 15.41 12.15
N GLU A 209 1.19 14.29 12.13
CA GLU A 209 0.61 12.95 11.92
C GLU A 209 -0.53 12.65 12.90
N ALA A 210 -0.35 13.03 14.16
CA ALA A 210 -1.35 12.84 15.20
C ALA A 210 -2.60 13.72 14.99
N GLU A 211 -2.45 14.93 14.45
CA GLU A 211 -3.57 15.82 14.12
C GLU A 211 -4.31 15.32 12.88
N GLU A 212 -3.57 14.92 11.84
CA GLU A 212 -4.11 14.38 10.60
C GLU A 212 -4.87 13.07 10.83
N VAL A 213 -4.30 12.10 11.55
CA VAL A 213 -4.99 10.84 11.87
C VAL A 213 -6.25 11.11 12.72
N GLU A 214 -6.24 12.12 13.59
CA GLU A 214 -7.43 12.51 14.35
C GLU A 214 -8.54 13.09 13.45
N GLU A 215 -8.19 13.89 12.44
CA GLU A 215 -9.13 14.36 11.41
C GLU A 215 -9.65 13.19 10.54
N PHE A 216 -8.73 12.32 10.10
CA PHE A 216 -8.90 10.91 9.75
C PHE A 216 -10.14 10.25 10.36
N PHE A 217 -10.04 9.99 11.65
CA PHE A 217 -11.08 9.33 12.42
C PHE A 217 -12.37 10.15 12.50
N GLY A 218 -12.28 11.48 12.60
CA GLY A 218 -13.45 12.37 12.52
C GLY A 218 -14.24 12.17 11.23
N ASN A 219 -13.57 12.22 10.08
CA ASN A 219 -14.16 12.03 8.76
C ASN A 219 -14.74 10.62 8.60
N LEU A 220 -14.03 9.59 9.08
CA LEU A 220 -14.49 8.20 9.02
C LEU A 220 -15.80 8.00 9.79
N ASN A 221 -15.92 8.59 10.98
CA ASN A 221 -17.15 8.57 11.77
C ASN A 221 -18.32 9.27 11.07
N GLU A 222 -18.07 10.41 10.43
CA GLU A 222 -19.10 11.12 9.67
C GLU A 222 -19.61 10.31 8.48
N LEU A 223 -18.70 9.69 7.72
CA LEU A 223 -19.02 8.85 6.57
C LEU A 223 -19.84 7.62 6.96
N THR A 224 -19.40 6.88 7.97
CA THR A 224 -20.09 5.67 8.44
C THR A 224 -21.46 6.01 9.06
N ALA A 225 -21.59 7.14 9.75
CA ALA A 225 -22.88 7.64 10.24
C ALA A 225 -23.82 8.03 9.08
N ALA A 226 -23.30 8.64 8.02
CA ALA A 226 -24.03 9.01 6.82
C ALA A 226 -24.43 7.82 5.94
N LYS A 227 -23.93 6.61 6.23
CA LYS A 227 -24.01 5.43 5.35
C LYS A 227 -23.42 5.75 3.97
N ALA A 228 -22.28 6.44 3.97
CA ALA A 228 -21.55 6.76 2.75
C ALA A 228 -21.19 5.49 1.96
N ASP A 229 -20.80 5.68 0.70
CA ASP A 229 -20.38 4.58 -0.15
C ASP A 229 -19.16 3.84 0.48
N PRO A 230 -19.12 2.50 0.46
CA PRO A 230 -18.02 1.76 1.06
C PRO A 230 -16.64 2.11 0.49
N GLU A 231 -16.53 2.53 -0.77
CA GLU A 231 -15.27 2.98 -1.35
C GLU A 231 -14.75 4.25 -0.64
N GLN A 232 -15.64 5.17 -0.25
CA GLN A 232 -15.24 6.37 0.50
C GLN A 232 -14.75 6.04 1.92
N VAL A 233 -15.35 5.04 2.55
CA VAL A 233 -14.91 4.54 3.87
C VAL A 233 -13.54 3.87 3.76
N GLU A 234 -13.32 3.06 2.72
CA GLU A 234 -12.03 2.44 2.43
C GLU A 234 -10.92 3.47 2.19
N THR A 235 -11.21 4.53 1.42
CA THR A 235 -10.25 5.63 1.20
C THR A 235 -9.82 6.30 2.51
N VAL A 236 -10.77 6.65 3.38
CA VAL A 236 -10.42 7.31 4.65
C VAL A 236 -9.68 6.37 5.60
N VAL A 237 -10.04 5.08 5.62
CA VAL A 237 -9.27 4.06 6.34
C VAL A 237 -7.83 3.95 5.81
N GLY A 238 -7.65 4.04 4.49
CA GLY A 238 -6.34 4.11 3.85
C GLY A 238 -5.49 5.27 4.38
N GLY A 239 -6.06 6.48 4.45
CA GLY A 239 -5.40 7.66 5.01
C GLY A 239 -5.00 7.51 6.49
N ILE A 240 -5.88 6.93 7.32
CA ILE A 240 -5.55 6.63 8.73
C ILE A 240 -4.39 5.64 8.83
N ASN A 241 -4.44 4.56 8.05
CA ASN A 241 -3.39 3.56 8.02
C ASN A 241 -2.07 4.17 7.56
N HIS A 242 -2.09 5.02 6.53
CA HIS A 242 -0.91 5.73 6.05
C HIS A 242 -0.26 6.57 7.15
N GLY A 243 -1.04 7.39 7.88
CA GLY A 243 -0.50 8.16 9.01
C GLY A 243 0.08 7.30 10.13
N PHE A 244 -0.45 6.08 10.36
CA PHE A 244 0.20 5.12 11.26
C PHE A 244 1.52 4.58 10.71
N GLU A 245 1.57 4.24 9.42
CA GLU A 245 2.80 3.80 8.75
C GLU A 245 3.89 4.87 8.81
N GLU A 246 3.53 6.13 8.61
CA GLU A 246 4.42 7.28 8.67
C GLU A 246 4.93 7.53 10.09
N ALA A 247 4.01 7.64 11.05
CA ALA A 247 4.33 8.02 12.43
C ALA A 247 5.15 6.98 13.19
N PHE A 248 4.99 5.69 12.85
CA PHE A 248 5.65 4.58 13.53
C PHE A 248 6.62 3.79 12.65
N GLU A 249 6.89 4.29 11.44
CA GLU A 249 7.75 3.64 10.45
C GLU A 249 7.31 2.19 10.17
N LEU A 250 5.99 1.95 10.18
CA LEU A 250 5.40 0.62 10.01
C LEU A 250 5.31 0.30 8.52
N GLY A 251 6.39 -0.24 7.98
CA GLY A 251 6.47 -0.42 6.54
C GLY A 251 7.62 -1.31 6.11
N GLY A 252 7.88 -2.38 6.85
CA GLY A 252 8.95 -3.34 6.57
C GLY A 252 10.33 -2.72 6.77
N THR A 253 11.34 -3.56 6.96
CA THR A 253 12.74 -3.13 6.89
C THR A 253 12.91 -2.19 5.69
N ALA A 254 13.59 -1.05 5.87
CA ALA A 254 14.03 -0.19 4.76
C ALA A 254 14.40 -1.12 3.59
N VAL A 255 13.69 -0.98 2.45
CA VAL A 255 13.94 -1.84 1.29
C VAL A 255 15.43 -1.90 1.12
N ASP A 256 15.99 -3.12 1.16
CA ASP A 256 17.43 -3.32 1.00
C ASP A 256 17.82 -2.76 -0.37
N SER A 257 18.26 -1.51 -0.38
CA SER A 257 18.39 -0.69 -1.59
C SER A 257 19.49 -1.23 -2.49
N GLU A 258 20.50 -1.85 -1.87
CA GLU A 258 21.58 -2.54 -2.58
C GLU A 258 21.03 -3.78 -3.29
N LYS A 259 20.24 -4.63 -2.61
CA LYS A 259 19.60 -5.78 -3.24
C LYS A 259 18.54 -5.40 -4.28
N ALA A 260 17.79 -4.32 -4.05
CA ALA A 260 16.82 -3.80 -5.01
C ALA A 260 17.53 -3.28 -6.28
N SER A 261 18.64 -2.54 -6.12
CA SER A 261 19.49 -2.09 -7.24
C SER A 261 20.11 -3.28 -8.00
N PHE A 262 20.58 -4.31 -7.29
CA PHE A 262 21.05 -5.55 -7.89
C PHE A 262 19.94 -6.21 -8.74
N ALA A 263 18.75 -6.37 -8.16
CA ALA A 263 17.60 -6.96 -8.85
C ALA A 263 17.16 -6.13 -10.07
N ALA A 264 17.16 -4.80 -9.97
CA ALA A 264 16.84 -3.90 -11.08
C ALA A 264 17.84 -4.08 -12.23
N ASN A 265 19.14 -4.15 -11.94
CA ASN A 265 20.17 -4.43 -12.95
C ASN A 265 19.99 -5.79 -13.64
N VAL A 266 19.61 -6.83 -12.88
CA VAL A 266 19.25 -8.13 -13.48
C VAL A 266 18.05 -7.99 -14.43
N GLU A 267 17.03 -7.22 -14.06
CA GLU A 267 15.84 -6.99 -14.88
C GLU A 267 16.14 -6.13 -16.11
N MET A 268 17.02 -5.12 -16.02
CA MET A 268 17.52 -4.34 -17.16
C MET A 268 18.24 -5.25 -18.18
N ILE A 269 19.12 -6.15 -17.72
CA ILE A 269 19.73 -7.16 -18.62
C ILE A 269 18.65 -8.00 -19.32
N LYS A 270 17.59 -8.42 -18.63
CA LYS A 270 16.49 -9.17 -19.27
C LYS A 270 15.73 -8.30 -20.29
N GLY A 271 15.62 -6.99 -20.06
CA GLY A 271 15.12 -6.00 -21.02
C GLY A 271 15.93 -5.99 -22.31
N HIS A 272 17.24 -5.75 -22.21
CA HIS A 272 18.20 -5.81 -23.32
C HIS A 272 18.10 -7.10 -24.13
N MET A 273 18.06 -8.25 -23.46
CA MET A 273 17.94 -9.57 -24.10
C MET A 273 16.66 -9.70 -24.94
N SER A 274 15.57 -9.09 -24.49
CA SER A 274 14.30 -9.07 -25.23
C SER A 274 14.39 -8.23 -26.50
N GLN A 275 15.08 -7.09 -26.46
CA GLN A 275 15.31 -6.23 -27.63
C GLN A 275 16.33 -6.85 -28.61
N ALA A 276 17.34 -7.55 -28.10
CA ALA A 276 18.26 -8.33 -28.92
C ALA A 276 17.51 -9.37 -29.76
N ILE A 277 16.55 -10.12 -29.17
CA ILE A 277 15.68 -11.05 -29.91
C ILE A 277 14.84 -10.30 -30.94
N LYS A 278 14.16 -9.22 -30.54
CA LYS A 278 13.29 -8.41 -31.44
C LYS A 278 14.06 -7.93 -32.67
N ASN A 279 15.29 -7.46 -32.48
CA ASN A 279 16.12 -6.94 -33.56
C ASN A 279 16.68 -8.05 -34.46
N VAL A 280 17.09 -9.22 -33.93
CA VAL A 280 17.48 -10.36 -34.78
C VAL A 280 16.29 -10.82 -35.63
N VAL A 281 15.10 -10.93 -35.06
CA VAL A 281 13.87 -11.31 -35.80
C VAL A 281 13.57 -10.33 -36.94
N ASN A 282 13.87 -9.05 -36.73
CA ASN A 282 13.67 -8.00 -37.73
C ASN A 282 14.86 -7.82 -38.69
N ASN A 283 15.90 -8.66 -38.61
CA ASN A 283 17.17 -8.56 -39.35
C ASN A 283 17.98 -7.28 -39.08
N ASN A 284 17.75 -6.63 -37.93
CA ASN A 284 18.47 -5.45 -37.47
C ASN A 284 19.70 -5.85 -36.64
N TYR A 285 20.67 -6.53 -37.25
CA TYR A 285 21.80 -7.13 -36.53
C TYR A 285 22.72 -6.12 -35.82
N GLU A 286 22.78 -4.87 -36.28
CA GLU A 286 23.55 -3.82 -35.59
C GLU A 286 22.87 -3.40 -34.27
N LEU A 287 21.56 -3.16 -34.27
CA LEU A 287 20.82 -2.91 -33.04
C LEU A 287 20.82 -4.13 -32.11
N ALA A 288 20.69 -5.34 -32.67
CA ALA A 288 20.81 -6.56 -31.88
C ALA A 288 22.17 -6.66 -31.19
N ALA A 289 23.26 -6.27 -31.88
CA ALA A 289 24.59 -6.26 -31.31
C ALA A 289 24.77 -5.22 -30.20
N ALA A 290 24.15 -4.04 -30.33
CA ALA A 290 24.13 -3.03 -29.28
C ALA A 290 23.45 -3.59 -28.00
N HIS A 291 22.22 -4.07 -28.13
CA HIS A 291 21.46 -4.71 -27.02
C HIS A 291 22.14 -5.93 -26.41
N ALA A 292 22.94 -6.68 -27.19
CA ALA A 292 23.72 -7.79 -26.64
C ALA A 292 24.98 -7.32 -25.89
N GLY A 293 25.49 -6.13 -26.24
CA GLY A 293 26.67 -5.51 -25.65
C GLY A 293 26.40 -4.74 -24.35
N HIS A 294 25.30 -3.98 -24.26
CA HIS A 294 24.95 -3.18 -23.08
C HIS A 294 24.97 -4.01 -21.78
N PRO A 295 24.39 -5.24 -21.72
CA PRO A 295 24.45 -6.08 -20.52
C PRO A 295 25.83 -6.34 -19.94
N ILE A 296 26.84 -6.60 -20.79
CA ILE A 296 28.20 -6.88 -20.30
C ILE A 296 28.97 -5.58 -20.02
N ALA A 297 28.66 -4.51 -20.76
CA ALA A 297 29.36 -3.22 -20.67
C ALA A 297 28.90 -2.38 -19.48
N GLU A 298 27.60 -2.35 -19.20
CA GLU A 298 26.98 -1.40 -18.26
C GLU A 298 26.47 -2.10 -16.99
N HIS A 299 25.75 -3.21 -17.13
CA HIS A 299 25.06 -3.81 -15.99
C HIS A 299 25.85 -4.91 -15.29
N TYR A 300 26.60 -5.76 -16.00
CA TYR A 300 27.30 -6.88 -15.39
C TYR A 300 28.35 -6.43 -14.36
N ALA A 301 29.03 -5.30 -14.61
CA ALA A 301 29.99 -4.74 -13.66
C ALA A 301 29.35 -4.41 -12.29
N LEU A 302 28.09 -4.00 -12.29
CA LEU A 302 27.31 -3.69 -11.08
C LEU A 302 26.82 -4.96 -10.36
N LEU A 303 26.71 -6.09 -11.06
CA LEU A 303 26.32 -7.38 -10.48
C LEU A 303 27.51 -8.18 -9.95
N LYS A 304 28.69 -8.02 -10.56
CA LYS A 304 29.85 -8.91 -10.40
C LYS A 304 30.25 -9.14 -8.95
N THR A 305 30.34 -8.08 -8.14
CA THR A 305 30.75 -8.18 -6.73
C THR A 305 29.80 -9.09 -5.95
N GLU A 306 28.50 -8.78 -5.97
CA GLU A 306 27.46 -9.53 -5.27
C GLU A 306 27.38 -10.99 -5.74
N VAL A 307 27.40 -11.23 -7.06
CA VAL A 307 27.35 -12.61 -7.59
C VAL A 307 28.61 -13.39 -7.21
N SER A 308 29.80 -12.77 -7.24
CA SER A 308 31.04 -13.45 -6.91
C SER A 308 31.14 -13.79 -5.42
N GLU A 309 30.63 -12.93 -4.52
CA GLU A 309 30.64 -13.16 -3.08
C GLU A 309 29.71 -14.30 -2.68
N HIS A 310 28.57 -14.42 -3.35
CA HIS A 310 27.59 -15.49 -3.08
C HIS A 310 27.89 -16.79 -3.85
N ASN A 311 28.37 -16.68 -5.10
CA ASN A 311 28.59 -17.82 -6.00
C ASN A 311 29.61 -17.53 -7.12
N GLN A 312 30.90 -17.64 -6.81
CA GLN A 312 32.01 -17.39 -7.75
C GLN A 312 31.95 -18.22 -9.06
N ALA A 313 31.41 -19.44 -9.03
CA ALA A 313 31.29 -20.26 -10.24
C ALA A 313 30.17 -19.76 -11.17
N LEU A 314 29.09 -19.23 -10.58
CA LEU A 314 27.99 -18.61 -11.31
C LEU A 314 28.42 -17.28 -11.94
N ASP A 315 29.19 -16.47 -11.23
CA ASP A 315 29.78 -15.21 -11.73
C ASP A 315 30.51 -15.43 -13.07
N GLY A 316 31.52 -16.30 -13.07
CA GLY A 316 32.28 -16.62 -14.29
C GLY A 316 31.42 -17.25 -15.41
N SER A 317 30.38 -18.01 -15.04
CA SER A 317 29.44 -18.58 -16.01
C SER A 317 28.55 -17.52 -16.65
N LEU A 318 28.11 -16.52 -15.89
CA LEU A 318 27.31 -15.39 -16.35
C LEU A 318 28.14 -14.46 -17.25
N GLU A 319 29.36 -14.11 -16.83
CA GLU A 319 30.31 -13.30 -17.63
C GLU A 319 30.54 -13.91 -19.01
N THR A 320 30.85 -15.21 -19.02
CA THR A 320 31.14 -15.94 -20.24
C THR A 320 29.90 -15.99 -21.13
N ALA A 321 28.72 -16.22 -20.56
CA ALA A 321 27.49 -16.30 -21.32
C ALA A 321 27.09 -14.98 -21.97
N LEU A 322 27.27 -13.85 -21.26
CA LEU A 322 27.01 -12.50 -21.77
C LEU A 322 28.04 -12.09 -22.84
N THR A 323 29.33 -12.32 -22.57
CA THR A 323 30.42 -12.04 -23.53
C THR A 323 30.26 -12.83 -24.82
N ASP A 324 29.95 -14.13 -24.72
CA ASP A 324 29.69 -14.98 -25.88
C ASP A 324 28.47 -14.51 -26.67
N PHE A 325 27.42 -14.07 -25.97
CA PHE A 325 26.20 -13.57 -26.62
C PHE A 325 26.50 -12.30 -27.43
N ALA A 326 27.15 -11.31 -26.82
CA ALA A 326 27.59 -10.08 -27.47
C ALA A 326 28.46 -10.36 -28.71
N ALA A 327 29.43 -11.27 -28.61
CA ALA A 327 30.36 -11.57 -29.69
C ALA A 327 29.71 -12.29 -30.88
N LYS A 328 28.68 -13.12 -30.65
CA LYS A 328 28.14 -14.05 -31.65
C LYS A 328 26.85 -13.57 -32.30
N ILE A 329 26.10 -12.65 -31.67
CA ILE A 329 24.72 -12.33 -32.07
C ILE A 329 24.54 -11.92 -33.53
N LYS A 330 25.52 -11.22 -34.14
CA LYS A 330 25.46 -10.83 -35.56
C LYS A 330 25.39 -12.01 -36.54
N SER A 331 25.76 -13.21 -36.09
CA SER A 331 25.76 -14.44 -36.89
C SER A 331 24.70 -15.44 -36.46
N MET A 332 23.95 -15.15 -35.38
CA MET A 332 22.94 -16.07 -34.84
C MET A 332 21.62 -15.94 -35.59
N SER A 333 20.97 -17.08 -35.82
CA SER A 333 19.56 -17.14 -36.20
C SER A 333 18.66 -16.74 -35.02
N ALA A 334 17.41 -16.38 -35.30
CA ALA A 334 16.45 -16.03 -34.25
C ALA A 334 16.25 -17.15 -33.21
N ASP A 335 16.31 -18.42 -33.62
CA ASP A 335 16.16 -19.55 -32.70
C ASP A 335 17.40 -19.76 -31.83
N GLU A 336 18.60 -19.61 -32.40
CA GLU A 336 19.84 -19.61 -31.62
C GLU A 336 19.86 -18.46 -30.61
N THR A 337 19.42 -17.27 -31.01
CA THR A 337 19.33 -16.10 -30.12
C THR A 337 18.39 -16.38 -28.96
N ARG A 338 17.19 -16.93 -29.22
CA ARG A 338 16.24 -17.31 -28.16
C ARG A 338 16.82 -18.34 -27.20
N MET A 339 17.49 -19.38 -27.71
CA MET A 339 18.12 -20.40 -26.86
C MET A 339 19.20 -19.80 -25.95
N GLN A 340 20.03 -18.90 -26.48
CA GLN A 340 21.06 -18.24 -25.68
C GLN A 340 20.45 -17.29 -24.64
N VAL A 341 19.41 -16.53 -24.99
CA VAL A 341 18.69 -15.70 -24.02
C VAL A 341 18.05 -16.53 -22.90
N VAL A 342 17.48 -17.69 -23.20
CA VAL A 342 16.96 -18.62 -22.18
C VAL A 342 18.09 -19.08 -21.25
N LYS A 343 19.27 -19.40 -21.79
CA LYS A 343 20.43 -19.78 -20.99
C LYS A 343 20.88 -18.65 -20.06
N VAL A 344 21.01 -17.43 -20.57
CA VAL A 344 21.38 -16.23 -19.80
C VAL A 344 20.33 -15.94 -18.73
N THR A 345 19.04 -15.96 -19.07
CA THR A 345 17.93 -15.72 -18.14
C THR A 345 17.94 -16.72 -16.98
N ARG A 346 18.28 -17.99 -17.23
CA ARG A 346 18.42 -18.98 -16.16
C ARG A 346 19.56 -18.66 -15.21
N LEU A 347 20.71 -18.22 -15.73
CA LEU A 347 21.85 -17.81 -14.89
C LEU A 347 21.50 -16.56 -14.07
N LEU A 348 20.82 -15.58 -14.67
CA LEU A 348 20.33 -14.39 -13.97
C LEU A 348 19.36 -14.76 -12.84
N ASN A 349 18.40 -15.65 -13.09
CA ASN A 349 17.46 -16.08 -12.04
C ASN A 349 18.17 -16.85 -10.90
N MET A 350 19.22 -17.61 -11.21
CA MET A 350 20.07 -18.23 -10.18
C MET A 350 20.80 -17.16 -9.36
N ALA A 351 21.37 -16.15 -10.03
CA ALA A 351 22.09 -15.07 -9.36
C ALA A 351 21.16 -14.26 -8.46
N THR A 352 19.95 -13.94 -8.94
CA THR A 352 18.89 -13.35 -8.11
C THR A 352 18.56 -14.22 -6.91
N SER A 353 18.42 -15.54 -7.07
CA SER A 353 18.08 -16.42 -5.94
C SER A 353 19.19 -16.57 -4.91
N ASP A 354 20.46 -16.43 -5.32
CA ASP A 354 21.63 -16.55 -4.45
C ASP A 354 21.89 -15.24 -3.67
N VAL A 355 21.65 -14.08 -4.29
CA VAL A 355 21.89 -12.74 -3.70
C VAL A 355 20.64 -12.20 -2.99
N VAL A 356 19.47 -12.33 -3.63
CA VAL A 356 18.17 -11.93 -3.10
C VAL A 356 17.46 -13.20 -2.60
N THR A 357 17.30 -13.32 -1.28
CA THR A 357 16.66 -14.50 -0.70
C THR A 357 15.24 -14.67 -1.24
N LYS A 358 14.72 -15.90 -1.21
CA LYS A 358 13.35 -16.18 -1.69
C LYS A 358 12.31 -15.38 -0.91
N GLU A 359 12.55 -15.17 0.37
CA GLU A 359 11.73 -14.38 1.27
C GLU A 359 11.75 -12.91 0.85
N THR A 360 12.94 -12.34 0.59
CA THR A 360 13.08 -10.96 0.11
C THR A 360 12.41 -10.75 -1.25
N TRP A 361 12.56 -11.68 -2.19
CA TRP A 361 11.90 -11.59 -3.49
C TRP A 361 10.39 -11.79 -3.43
N ALA A 362 9.89 -12.57 -2.46
CA ALA A 362 8.47 -12.78 -2.25
C ALA A 362 7.77 -11.53 -1.71
N ASP A 363 8.48 -10.70 -0.95
CA ASP A 363 8.00 -9.40 -0.53
C ASP A 363 7.60 -8.54 -1.74
N PHE A 364 6.38 -8.03 -1.71
CA PHE A 364 5.84 -7.21 -2.77
C PHE A 364 6.38 -5.78 -2.74
N LYS A 365 6.72 -5.24 -1.56
CA LYS A 365 7.36 -3.93 -1.41
C LYS A 365 8.75 -3.91 -2.04
N PHE A 366 9.52 -4.99 -1.85
CA PHE A 366 10.79 -5.19 -2.56
C PHE A 366 10.59 -5.20 -4.09
N ARG A 367 9.60 -5.95 -4.59
CA ARG A 367 9.30 -5.99 -6.03
C ARG A 367 8.80 -4.65 -6.58
N ALA A 368 8.08 -3.87 -5.78
CA ALA A 368 7.66 -2.50 -6.10
C ALA A 368 8.87 -1.57 -6.22
N ALA A 369 9.82 -1.62 -5.28
CA ALA A 369 11.05 -0.85 -5.37
C ALA A 369 11.91 -1.19 -6.60
N VAL A 370 11.99 -2.48 -6.97
CA VAL A 370 12.67 -2.89 -8.22
C VAL A 370 11.95 -2.32 -9.45
N ALA A 371 10.61 -2.29 -9.46
CA ALA A 371 9.84 -1.69 -10.54
C ALA A 371 10.07 -0.17 -10.64
N ASN A 372 10.15 0.53 -9.51
CA ASN A 372 10.45 1.95 -9.45
C ASN A 372 11.85 2.28 -9.99
N SER A 373 12.86 1.50 -9.61
CA SER A 373 14.22 1.68 -10.14
C SER A 373 14.27 1.53 -11.67
N LEU A 374 13.54 0.58 -12.24
CA LEU A 374 13.43 0.43 -13.70
C LEU A 374 12.72 1.64 -14.34
N LEU A 375 11.64 2.12 -13.73
CA LEU A 375 10.90 3.29 -14.20
C LEU A 375 11.78 4.55 -14.17
N SER A 376 12.56 4.77 -13.12
CA SER A 376 13.49 5.91 -13.07
C SER A 376 14.50 5.88 -14.22
N THR A 377 15.07 4.72 -14.54
CA THR A 377 15.99 4.58 -15.69
C THR A 377 15.29 4.88 -17.03
N VAL A 378 13.98 4.59 -17.18
CA VAL A 378 13.23 4.96 -18.40
C VAL A 378 13.30 6.45 -18.70
N GLN A 379 13.35 7.30 -17.67
CA GLN A 379 13.38 8.77 -17.83
C GLN A 379 14.65 9.21 -18.57
N GLU A 380 15.80 8.71 -18.11
CA GLU A 380 17.12 9.04 -18.65
C GLU A 380 17.25 8.51 -20.09
N GLU A 381 16.98 7.21 -20.28
CA GLU A 381 17.09 6.54 -21.58
C GLU A 381 16.17 7.17 -22.65
N TYR A 382 14.94 7.51 -22.26
CA TYR A 382 13.99 8.12 -23.19
C TYR A 382 14.36 9.57 -23.53
N ALA A 383 14.87 10.33 -22.55
CA ALA A 383 15.32 11.69 -22.78
C ALA A 383 16.53 11.74 -23.72
N GLU A 384 17.47 10.81 -23.60
CA GLU A 384 18.60 10.68 -24.53
C GLU A 384 18.15 10.25 -25.93
N ALA A 385 17.10 9.44 -26.01
CA ALA A 385 16.56 8.91 -27.25
C ALA A 385 15.91 9.94 -28.17
N ILE A 386 15.19 10.92 -27.60
CA ILE A 386 14.34 11.85 -28.35
C ILE A 386 15.01 13.22 -28.51
N GLN A 387 15.16 13.67 -29.75
CA GLN A 387 15.63 15.04 -30.05
C GLN A 387 14.72 15.69 -31.08
N GLY A 388 14.10 16.82 -30.70
CA GLY A 388 13.19 17.59 -31.56
C GLY A 388 11.96 16.79 -32.01
N GLY A 389 11.31 16.08 -31.09
CA GLY A 389 10.11 15.27 -31.35
C GLY A 389 10.33 14.05 -32.26
N LYS A 390 11.58 13.55 -32.34
CA LYS A 390 11.95 12.39 -33.16
C LYS A 390 12.90 11.48 -32.40
N ILE A 391 12.83 10.19 -32.68
CA ILE A 391 13.78 9.19 -32.21
C ILE A 391 15.12 9.43 -32.92
N ALA A 392 16.07 10.04 -32.21
CA ALA A 392 17.42 10.30 -32.66
C ALA A 392 18.35 9.12 -32.36
N GLN A 393 18.21 8.52 -31.17
CA GLN A 393 18.95 7.33 -30.76
C GLN A 393 17.98 6.16 -30.59
N MET A 394 17.91 5.31 -31.62
CA MET A 394 16.99 4.15 -31.62
C MET A 394 17.37 3.09 -30.58
N VAL A 395 18.63 3.02 -30.17
CA VAL A 395 19.09 2.09 -29.13
C VAL A 395 18.52 2.50 -27.76
N GLU A 396 18.77 3.73 -27.31
CA GLU A 396 18.23 4.24 -26.02
C GLU A 396 16.70 4.24 -25.99
N TYR A 397 16.05 4.53 -27.14
CA TYR A 397 14.59 4.41 -27.26
C TYR A 397 14.11 2.97 -26.96
N GLN A 398 14.84 1.97 -27.46
CA GLN A 398 14.52 0.57 -27.24
C GLN A 398 14.86 0.11 -25.82
N ASP A 399 15.88 0.70 -25.18
CA ASP A 399 16.22 0.45 -23.79
C ASP A 399 15.10 0.95 -22.86
N ALA A 400 14.69 2.21 -23.03
CA ALA A 400 13.52 2.77 -22.35
C ALA A 400 12.26 1.90 -22.55
N GLU A 401 11.94 1.50 -23.79
CA GLU A 401 10.77 0.64 -24.08
C GLU A 401 10.87 -0.71 -23.33
N ALA A 402 12.08 -1.28 -23.25
CA ALA A 402 12.30 -2.55 -22.59
C ALA A 402 12.16 -2.44 -21.08
N PHE A 403 12.75 -1.41 -20.46
CA PHE A 403 12.71 -1.21 -19.01
C PHE A 403 11.29 -0.90 -18.53
N ALA A 404 10.54 -0.05 -19.25
CA ALA A 404 9.12 0.18 -18.97
C ALA A 404 8.29 -1.12 -19.06
N ALA A 405 8.59 -1.98 -20.04
CA ALA A 405 7.95 -3.28 -20.15
C ALA A 405 8.32 -4.24 -19.01
N ARG A 406 9.57 -4.23 -18.54
CA ARG A 406 10.00 -5.03 -17.37
C ARG A 406 9.33 -4.55 -16.08
N ALA A 407 9.25 -3.24 -15.87
CA ALA A 407 8.54 -2.65 -14.73
C ALA A 407 7.06 -3.09 -14.71
N ASN A 408 6.36 -3.02 -15.85
CA ASN A 408 4.96 -3.49 -15.95
C ASN A 408 4.84 -5.01 -15.69
N VAL A 409 5.81 -5.82 -16.13
CA VAL A 409 5.82 -7.26 -15.79
C VAL A 409 5.94 -7.48 -14.29
N LEU A 410 6.81 -6.75 -13.60
CA LEU A 410 6.94 -6.83 -12.14
C LEU A 410 5.68 -6.35 -11.44
N PHE A 411 5.15 -5.19 -11.84
CA PHE A 411 3.91 -4.61 -11.33
C PHE A 411 2.76 -5.62 -11.33
N ARG A 412 2.55 -6.34 -12.43
CA ARG A 412 1.51 -7.38 -12.53
C ARG A 412 1.67 -8.52 -11.52
N THR A 413 2.87 -8.75 -10.98
CA THR A 413 3.11 -9.77 -9.95
C THR A 413 2.67 -9.33 -8.56
N PHE A 414 2.46 -8.01 -8.36
CA PHE A 414 2.08 -7.46 -7.07
C PHE A 414 0.85 -6.55 -7.06
N GLN A 415 0.29 -6.20 -8.22
CA GLN A 415 -0.89 -5.33 -8.35
C GLN A 415 -2.12 -5.76 -7.52
N ALA A 416 -2.20 -7.02 -7.08
CA ALA A 416 -3.29 -7.52 -6.24
C ALA A 416 -3.00 -7.45 -4.73
N GLN A 417 -1.84 -6.91 -4.35
CA GLN A 417 -1.34 -6.74 -2.98
C GLN A 417 -1.22 -5.25 -2.60
N ILE A 418 -1.56 -4.35 -3.52
CA ILE A 418 -1.72 -2.91 -3.29
C ILE A 418 -3.21 -2.57 -3.40
N PRO A 419 -3.69 -1.42 -2.91
CA PRO A 419 -5.11 -1.13 -2.95
C PRO A 419 -5.59 -0.96 -4.41
N ALA A 420 -6.88 -1.23 -4.60
CA ALA A 420 -7.40 -1.54 -5.93
C ALA A 420 -7.42 -0.34 -6.88
N HIS A 421 -7.46 0.88 -6.33
CA HIS A 421 -7.54 2.11 -7.10
C HIS A 421 -6.15 2.48 -7.65
N GLU A 422 -5.11 2.50 -6.82
CA GLU A 422 -3.70 2.68 -7.18
C GLU A 422 -3.27 1.60 -8.19
N ALA A 423 -3.71 0.35 -8.00
CA ALA A 423 -3.46 -0.72 -8.96
C ALA A 423 -4.10 -0.45 -10.34
N GLN A 424 -5.29 0.16 -10.36
CA GLN A 424 -6.00 0.48 -11.58
C GLN A 424 -5.40 1.73 -12.25
N GLU A 425 -5.03 2.75 -11.49
CA GLU A 425 -4.37 3.96 -11.94
C GLU A 425 -2.98 3.67 -12.52
N ALA A 426 -2.12 2.97 -11.78
CA ALA A 426 -0.81 2.52 -12.28
C ALA A 426 -0.94 1.75 -13.60
N LYS A 427 -1.96 0.89 -13.72
CA LYS A 427 -2.23 0.12 -14.95
C LYS A 427 -2.64 1.01 -16.13
N GLU A 428 -3.43 2.05 -15.89
CA GLU A 428 -3.80 3.05 -16.89
C GLU A 428 -2.59 3.87 -17.31
N ILE A 429 -1.79 4.35 -16.35
CA ILE A 429 -0.56 5.08 -16.61
C ILE A 429 0.44 4.22 -17.40
N PHE A 430 0.62 2.94 -17.08
CA PHE A 430 1.46 2.04 -17.88
C PHE A 430 0.97 1.88 -19.33
N ALA A 431 -0.35 1.94 -19.55
CA ALA A 431 -0.92 1.88 -20.90
C ALA A 431 -0.64 3.19 -21.67
N ASP A 432 -0.77 4.33 -21.00
CA ASP A 432 -0.50 5.65 -21.55
C ASP A 432 0.98 5.89 -21.79
N LEU A 433 1.86 5.48 -20.86
CA LEU A 433 3.32 5.48 -21.03
C LEU A 433 3.71 4.72 -22.30
N LYS A 434 3.20 3.50 -22.47
CA LYS A 434 3.44 2.70 -23.67
C LYS A 434 2.93 3.40 -24.95
N ALA A 435 1.77 4.05 -24.89
CA ALA A 435 1.20 4.76 -26.04
C ALA A 435 2.01 6.03 -26.38
N GLY A 436 2.39 6.80 -25.36
CA GLY A 436 3.21 8.01 -25.47
C GLY A 436 4.57 7.70 -26.08
N MET A 437 5.25 6.66 -25.57
CA MET A 437 6.55 6.23 -26.10
C MET A 437 6.43 5.86 -27.57
N ARG A 438 5.44 5.04 -27.94
CA ARG A 438 5.18 4.64 -29.33
C ARG A 438 4.93 5.83 -30.27
N ASN A 439 4.36 6.91 -29.75
CA ASN A 439 4.09 8.13 -30.49
C ASN A 439 5.26 9.11 -30.50
N ALA A 440 6.40 8.75 -29.90
CA ALA A 440 7.57 9.61 -29.75
C ALA A 440 7.21 10.97 -29.12
N GLN A 441 6.37 10.94 -28.07
CA GLN A 441 6.03 12.14 -27.31
C GLN A 441 7.29 12.79 -26.74
N GLU A 442 7.22 14.10 -26.45
CA GLU A 442 8.35 14.81 -25.87
C GLU A 442 8.76 14.21 -24.51
N PRO A 443 10.06 14.19 -24.17
CA PRO A 443 10.55 13.58 -22.92
C PRO A 443 9.83 14.04 -21.66
N ALA A 444 9.43 15.31 -21.59
CA ALA A 444 8.69 15.84 -20.44
C ALA A 444 7.35 15.12 -20.20
N ALA A 445 6.60 14.82 -21.27
CA ALA A 445 5.32 14.11 -21.16
C ALA A 445 5.52 12.65 -20.72
N ILE A 446 6.58 12.00 -21.22
CA ILE A 446 6.94 10.66 -20.76
C ILE A 446 7.39 10.68 -19.30
N ASN A 447 8.17 11.68 -18.90
CA ASN A 447 8.60 11.83 -17.53
C ASN A 447 7.40 11.97 -16.57
N THR A 448 6.39 12.77 -16.92
CA THR A 448 5.14 12.86 -16.13
C THR A 448 4.47 11.51 -15.97
N LEU A 449 4.35 10.72 -17.04
CA LEU A 449 3.75 9.38 -16.97
C LEU A 449 4.60 8.42 -16.13
N VAL A 450 5.92 8.49 -16.24
CA VAL A 450 6.81 7.66 -15.43
C VAL A 450 6.71 8.03 -13.95
N GLN A 451 6.71 9.32 -13.62
CA GLN A 451 6.59 9.79 -12.24
C GLN A 451 5.22 9.43 -11.65
N GLY A 452 4.14 9.57 -12.42
CA GLY A 452 2.82 9.07 -12.00
C GLY A 452 2.85 7.57 -11.72
N ALA A 453 3.44 6.75 -12.60
CA ALA A 453 3.54 5.31 -12.34
C ALA A 453 4.38 4.98 -11.10
N ILE A 454 5.46 5.73 -10.84
CA ILE A 454 6.27 5.58 -9.64
C ILE A 454 5.44 5.94 -8.40
N HIS A 455 4.71 7.05 -8.45
CA HIS A 455 3.86 7.54 -7.36
C HIS A 455 2.81 6.49 -6.97
N GLU A 456 1.99 6.02 -7.92
CA GLU A 456 0.97 4.98 -7.65
C GLU A 456 1.58 3.69 -7.06
N ILE A 457 2.76 3.29 -7.53
CA ILE A 457 3.45 2.10 -7.01
C ILE A 457 4.00 2.36 -5.61
N GLN A 458 4.49 3.56 -5.33
CA GLN A 458 5.04 3.95 -4.03
C GLN A 458 3.94 4.05 -2.97
N GLU A 459 2.87 4.76 -3.31
CA GLU A 459 1.68 4.93 -2.47
C GLU A 459 1.04 3.58 -2.20
N GLY A 460 0.68 2.82 -3.24
CA GLY A 460 0.04 1.53 -3.08
C GLY A 460 0.91 0.49 -2.35
N ALA A 461 2.24 0.62 -2.40
CA ALA A 461 3.15 -0.27 -1.67
C ALA A 461 3.57 0.27 -0.29
N GLY A 462 3.19 1.49 0.09
CA GLY A 462 3.65 2.15 1.30
C GLY A 462 5.19 2.15 1.38
N ILE A 463 5.86 2.52 0.28
CA ILE A 463 7.33 2.67 0.22
C ILE A 463 7.68 4.14 0.02
N LYS A 464 8.51 4.70 0.92
CA LYS A 464 9.05 6.06 0.75
C LYS A 464 9.96 6.12 -0.47
N ALA A 465 10.01 7.27 -1.14
CA ALA A 465 10.86 7.47 -2.31
C ALA A 465 12.33 7.11 -2.02
N GLN A 466 12.98 6.40 -2.94
CA GLN A 466 14.42 6.14 -2.84
C GLN A 466 15.18 7.44 -3.09
N ALA A 467 15.87 7.93 -2.05
CA ALA A 467 16.81 9.04 -2.14
C ALA A 467 17.95 8.71 -3.11
N GLY A 468 17.83 9.11 -4.37
CA GLY A 468 18.81 8.78 -5.40
C GLY A 468 18.62 9.46 -6.76
N HIS A 469 17.41 9.92 -7.09
CA HIS A 469 17.19 10.84 -8.20
C HIS A 469 16.97 12.24 -7.64
N HIS A 470 17.28 13.28 -8.43
CA HIS A 470 17.07 14.67 -8.05
C HIS A 470 15.58 14.89 -7.79
N GLU A 471 15.16 14.70 -6.54
CA GLU A 471 13.85 15.12 -6.08
C GLU A 471 13.74 16.61 -6.41
N PRO A 472 12.65 17.04 -7.05
CA PRO A 472 12.44 18.44 -7.28
C PRO A 472 12.56 19.15 -5.92
N THR A 473 13.52 20.05 -5.83
CA THR A 473 13.70 20.87 -4.65
C THR A 473 12.43 21.69 -4.41
N SER A 474 12.21 22.15 -3.18
CA SER A 474 11.10 23.09 -2.91
C SER A 474 11.14 24.30 -3.85
N ALA A 475 12.32 24.74 -4.30
CA ALA A 475 12.49 25.78 -5.31
C ALA A 475 11.95 25.39 -6.69
N GLU A 476 12.11 24.13 -7.12
CA GLU A 476 11.58 23.63 -8.38
C GLU A 476 10.06 23.44 -8.33
N PHE A 477 9.51 23.02 -7.19
CA PHE A 477 8.05 23.00 -6.99
C PHE A 477 7.48 24.43 -6.97
N ILE A 478 8.12 25.36 -6.27
CA ILE A 478 7.74 26.78 -6.28
C ILE A 478 7.73 27.35 -7.71
N ALA A 479 8.77 27.11 -8.50
CA ALA A 479 8.83 27.59 -9.88
C ALA A 479 7.68 27.03 -10.75
N LYS A 480 7.26 25.79 -10.52
CA LYS A 480 6.08 25.20 -11.21
C LYS A 480 4.78 25.86 -10.76
N ILE A 481 4.60 26.14 -9.47
CA ILE A 481 3.43 26.88 -8.96
C ILE A 481 3.30 28.22 -9.67
N GLU A 482 4.39 28.98 -9.79
CA GLU A 482 4.38 30.28 -10.46
C GLU A 482 3.95 30.19 -11.93
N ALA A 483 4.47 29.18 -12.66
CA ALA A 483 4.10 28.93 -14.04
C ALA A 483 2.61 28.57 -14.19
N LEU A 484 2.12 27.64 -13.36
CA LEU A 484 0.73 27.21 -13.34
C LEU A 484 -0.23 28.36 -13.00
N MET A 485 0.12 29.22 -12.04
CA MET A 485 -0.63 30.43 -11.72
C MET A 485 -0.68 31.41 -12.91
N GLY A 486 0.40 31.49 -13.69
CA GLY A 486 0.44 32.25 -14.93
C GLY A 486 -0.52 31.71 -16.01
N GLU A 487 -0.53 30.39 -16.21
CA GLU A 487 -1.43 29.71 -17.15
C GLU A 487 -2.89 29.79 -16.72
N LEU A 488 -3.17 29.58 -15.43
CA LEU A 488 -4.50 29.68 -14.83
C LEU A 488 -5.14 31.04 -15.16
N LYS A 489 -4.39 32.13 -15.01
CA LYS A 489 -4.88 33.48 -15.33
C LYS A 489 -5.25 33.63 -16.81
N GLN A 490 -4.49 33.02 -17.72
CA GLN A 490 -4.77 33.06 -19.16
C GLN A 490 -6.03 32.26 -19.51
N GLU A 491 -6.15 31.04 -18.99
CA GLU A 491 -7.30 30.17 -19.20
C GLU A 491 -8.58 30.77 -18.60
N TYR A 492 -8.48 31.37 -17.42
CA TYR A 492 -9.61 32.06 -16.81
C TYR A 492 -10.08 33.27 -17.63
N ALA A 493 -9.16 34.08 -18.15
CA ALA A 493 -9.49 35.21 -19.02
C ALA A 493 -10.11 34.78 -20.35
N ALA A 494 -9.76 33.59 -20.85
CA ALA A 494 -10.37 32.97 -22.01
C ALA A 494 -11.76 32.37 -21.75
N GLY A 495 -12.21 32.31 -20.48
CA GLY A 495 -13.48 31.71 -20.07
C GLY A 495 -13.42 30.19 -19.86
N ASN A 496 -12.23 29.60 -19.85
CA ASN A 496 -11.99 28.17 -19.69
C ASN A 496 -11.93 27.77 -18.21
N TYR A 497 -13.01 28.04 -17.46
CA TYR A 497 -13.05 27.90 -16.00
C TYR A 497 -12.71 26.51 -15.47
N ALA A 498 -13.10 25.45 -16.19
CA ALA A 498 -12.77 24.07 -15.80
C ALA A 498 -11.26 23.78 -15.91
N LYS A 499 -10.59 24.32 -16.93
CA LYS A 499 -9.13 24.19 -17.06
C LYS A 499 -8.41 25.05 -16.02
N ALA A 500 -8.93 26.24 -15.71
CA ALA A 500 -8.41 27.07 -14.64
C ALA A 500 -8.52 26.39 -13.27
N ASP A 501 -9.63 25.70 -12.95
CA ASP A 501 -9.76 24.92 -11.70
C ASP A 501 -8.77 23.75 -11.66
N SER A 502 -8.61 23.02 -12.77
CA SER A 502 -7.61 21.94 -12.88
C SER A 502 -6.18 22.44 -12.66
N LEU A 503 -5.82 23.60 -13.21
CA LEU A 503 -4.50 24.21 -12.98
C LEU A 503 -4.33 24.68 -11.52
N ALA A 504 -5.42 25.10 -10.85
CA ALA A 504 -5.38 25.47 -9.43
C ALA A 504 -5.15 24.25 -8.53
N VAL A 505 -5.77 23.11 -8.87
CA VAL A 505 -5.58 21.83 -8.18
C VAL A 505 -4.14 21.34 -8.37
N GLU A 506 -3.66 21.30 -9.62
CA GLU A 506 -2.28 20.89 -9.96
C GLU A 506 -1.24 21.77 -9.24
N ALA A 507 -1.47 23.08 -9.17
CA ALA A 507 -0.56 23.97 -8.45
C ALA A 507 -0.53 23.71 -6.93
N TYR A 508 -1.61 23.20 -6.35
CA TYR A 508 -1.67 22.92 -4.91
C TYR A 508 -1.23 21.49 -4.59
N LEU A 509 -1.94 20.47 -5.08
CA LEU A 509 -1.68 19.06 -4.76
C LEU A 509 -0.33 18.61 -5.34
N ASP A 510 -0.16 18.73 -6.65
CA ASP A 510 1.03 18.20 -7.34
C ASP A 510 2.31 19.03 -7.08
N ASN A 511 2.20 20.16 -6.36
CA ASN A 511 3.34 21.06 -6.16
C ASN A 511 3.44 21.68 -4.76
N PHE A 512 2.45 22.43 -4.28
CA PHE A 512 2.58 23.12 -2.99
C PHE A 512 2.63 22.16 -1.80
N GLU A 513 1.96 21.01 -1.86
CA GLU A 513 2.02 19.95 -0.85
C GLU A 513 3.47 19.51 -0.55
N HIS A 514 4.31 19.42 -1.59
CA HIS A 514 5.74 19.10 -1.46
C HIS A 514 6.59 20.23 -0.83
N VAL A 515 6.00 21.41 -0.62
CA VAL A 515 6.64 22.59 0.00
C VAL A 515 6.19 22.75 1.46
N GLU A 516 5.05 22.18 1.86
CA GLU A 516 4.46 22.34 3.19
C GLU A 516 5.39 21.82 4.31
N GLY A 517 5.87 20.59 4.18
CA GLY A 517 6.83 19.98 5.12
C GLY A 517 8.10 20.82 5.29
N PRO A 518 8.84 21.14 4.21
CA PRO A 518 10.00 22.03 4.27
C PRO A 518 9.73 23.39 4.94
N LEU A 519 8.57 24.03 4.69
CA LEU A 519 8.22 25.30 5.33
C LEU A 519 7.95 25.14 6.83
N ALA A 520 7.25 24.08 7.22
CA ALA A 520 7.00 23.76 8.61
C ALA A 520 8.33 23.54 9.37
N ASP A 521 9.27 22.79 8.77
CA ASP A 521 10.61 22.55 9.30
C ASP A 521 11.45 23.82 9.43
N ALA A 522 11.27 24.77 8.49
CA ALA A 522 11.87 26.10 8.54
C ALA A 522 11.20 27.04 9.58
N GLY A 523 10.22 26.55 10.34
CA GLY A 523 9.50 27.33 11.34
C GLY A 523 8.50 28.34 10.77
N GLN A 524 8.08 28.16 9.51
CA GLN A 524 7.15 29.04 8.80
C GLN A 524 5.72 28.47 8.74
N ARG A 525 5.27 27.81 9.81
CA ARG A 525 3.95 27.15 9.83
C ARG A 525 2.78 28.10 9.54
N GLU A 526 2.79 29.30 10.10
CA GLU A 526 1.74 30.30 9.84
C GLU A 526 1.69 30.71 8.35
N LEU A 527 2.85 30.80 7.69
CA LEU A 527 2.94 31.13 6.27
C LEU A 527 2.44 29.96 5.40
N MET A 528 2.82 28.74 5.76
CA MET A 528 2.38 27.52 5.07
C MET A 528 0.84 27.40 5.10
N GLU A 529 0.23 27.46 6.29
CA GLU A 529 -1.24 27.36 6.46
C GLU A 529 -1.97 28.50 5.72
N GLU A 530 -1.40 29.70 5.69
CA GLU A 530 -1.96 30.81 4.93
C GLU A 530 -1.94 30.55 3.42
N ILE A 531 -0.83 30.02 2.88
CA ILE A 531 -0.73 29.69 1.45
C ILE A 531 -1.69 28.55 1.10
N GLU A 532 -1.76 27.50 1.93
CA GLU A 532 -2.66 26.37 1.77
C GLU A 532 -4.11 26.88 1.63
N GLN A 533 -4.56 27.70 2.57
CA GLN A 533 -5.91 28.25 2.55
C GLN A 533 -6.18 29.13 1.31
N LEU A 534 -5.19 29.93 0.88
CA LEU A 534 -5.30 30.78 -0.30
C LEU A 534 -5.41 29.96 -1.60
N MET A 535 -4.62 28.90 -1.73
CA MET A 535 -4.52 28.08 -2.94
C MET A 535 -5.58 26.99 -3.02
N ARG A 536 -5.72 26.17 -1.97
CA ARG A 536 -6.59 25.00 -1.93
C ARG A 536 -8.07 25.39 -1.88
N VAL A 537 -8.41 26.37 -1.05
CA VAL A 537 -9.80 26.73 -0.76
C VAL A 537 -10.22 27.96 -1.54
N GLN A 538 -9.61 29.12 -1.23
CA GLN A 538 -10.14 30.40 -1.68
C GLN A 538 -10.03 30.58 -3.20
N LEU A 539 -8.89 30.21 -3.80
CA LEU A 539 -8.70 30.34 -5.26
C LEU A 539 -9.75 29.53 -6.03
N ARG A 540 -10.02 28.30 -5.59
CA ARG A 540 -10.99 27.40 -6.24
C ARG A 540 -12.42 27.89 -6.08
N GLU A 541 -12.78 28.44 -4.92
CA GLU A 541 -14.07 29.09 -4.70
C GLU A 541 -14.28 30.26 -5.67
N LEU A 542 -13.29 31.14 -5.81
CA LEU A 542 -13.33 32.26 -6.77
C LEU A 542 -13.47 31.77 -8.22
N ILE A 543 -12.83 30.66 -8.57
CA ILE A 543 -12.95 30.07 -9.90
C ILE A 543 -14.37 29.54 -10.14
N ARG A 544 -14.90 28.76 -9.19
CA ARG A 544 -16.25 28.18 -9.23
C ARG A 544 -17.34 29.25 -9.31
N ASP A 545 -17.16 30.33 -8.56
CA ASP A 545 -18.10 31.43 -8.47
C ASP A 545 -18.01 32.40 -9.67
N LYS A 546 -17.02 32.19 -10.55
CA LYS A 546 -16.81 32.95 -11.79
C LYS A 546 -16.74 34.45 -11.53
N VAL A 547 -16.01 34.83 -10.48
CA VAL A 547 -15.80 36.23 -10.11
C VAL A 547 -15.17 37.03 -11.26
N PRO A 548 -15.28 38.37 -11.26
CA PRO A 548 -14.59 39.19 -12.26
C PRO A 548 -13.09 38.88 -12.31
N ALA A 549 -12.51 38.81 -13.52
CA ALA A 549 -11.11 38.42 -13.71
C ALA A 549 -10.12 39.27 -12.90
N ASP A 550 -10.41 40.57 -12.69
CA ASP A 550 -9.58 41.44 -11.86
C ASP A 550 -9.53 40.99 -10.39
N GLN A 551 -10.62 40.40 -9.86
CA GLN A 551 -10.66 39.87 -8.50
C GLN A 551 -9.84 38.58 -8.38
N LEU A 552 -9.99 37.65 -9.32
CA LEU A 552 -9.17 36.44 -9.36
C LEU A 552 -7.68 36.80 -9.50
N ASN A 553 -7.35 37.72 -10.40
CA ASN A 553 -5.97 38.15 -10.63
C ASN A 553 -5.34 38.78 -9.37
N ALA A 554 -6.12 39.51 -8.57
CA ALA A 554 -5.66 40.05 -7.30
C ALA A 554 -5.41 38.96 -6.25
N HIS A 555 -6.26 37.92 -6.22
CA HIS A 555 -6.06 36.76 -5.34
C HIS A 555 -4.82 35.95 -5.73
N VAL A 556 -4.64 35.66 -7.02
CA VAL A 556 -3.43 34.98 -7.52
C VAL A 556 -2.18 35.80 -7.22
N ALA A 557 -2.22 37.13 -7.32
CA ALA A 557 -1.09 37.97 -6.92
C ALA A 557 -0.76 37.83 -5.43
N THR A 558 -1.78 37.68 -4.57
CA THR A 558 -1.58 37.45 -3.13
C THR A 558 -0.92 36.10 -2.86
N ILE A 559 -1.33 35.06 -3.58
CA ILE A 559 -0.68 33.73 -3.53
C ILE A 559 0.79 33.85 -3.92
N LEU A 560 1.09 34.49 -5.06
CA LEU A 560 2.46 34.62 -5.55
C LEU A 560 3.37 35.41 -4.58
N ASP A 561 2.87 36.48 -3.95
CA ASP A 561 3.61 37.21 -2.91
C ASP A 561 3.94 36.31 -1.69
N LYS A 562 3.09 35.34 -1.37
CA LYS A 562 3.31 34.40 -0.26
C LYS A 562 4.22 33.24 -0.67
N ILE A 563 4.10 32.76 -1.90
CA ILE A 563 5.03 31.80 -2.49
C ILE A 563 6.45 32.39 -2.57
N GLU A 564 6.61 33.68 -2.88
CA GLU A 564 7.92 34.36 -2.82
C GLU A 564 8.49 34.39 -1.38
N GLN A 565 7.63 34.60 -0.38
CA GLN A 565 8.05 34.51 1.04
C GLN A 565 8.46 33.09 1.42
N ALA A 566 7.74 32.08 0.92
CA ALA A 566 8.09 30.68 1.13
C ALA A 566 9.44 30.34 0.49
N GLU A 567 9.68 30.80 -0.74
CA GLU A 567 10.97 30.63 -1.42
C GLU A 567 12.12 31.25 -0.62
N GLN A 568 11.93 32.48 -0.12
CA GLN A 568 12.93 33.17 0.69
C GLN A 568 13.23 32.48 2.03
N ALA A 569 12.24 31.79 2.61
CA ALA A 569 12.42 31.07 3.86
C ALA A 569 13.12 29.71 3.70
N LEU A 570 13.08 29.15 2.48
CA LEU A 570 13.66 27.85 2.14
C LEU A 570 15.03 27.95 1.45
N ALA A 571 15.46 29.15 1.09
CA ALA A 571 16.78 29.47 0.55
C ALA A 571 17.86 29.57 1.64
#